data_AF-A0A7S1HYU6-F1
#
_entry.id   AF-A0A7S1HYU6-F1
#
_cell.length_a   1.000
_cell.length_b   1.000
_cell.length_c   1.000
_cell.angle_alpha   90.00
_cell.angle_beta   90.00
_cell.angle_gamma   90.00
#
_symmetry.space_group_name_H-M   'P 1'
#
loop_
_entity.id
_entity.type
_entity.pdbx_description
1 polymer ?
#
loop_
_entity_poly.entity_id
_entity_poly.type
_entity_poly.pdbx_seq_one_letter_code
_entity_poly.pdbx_strand_id
1 'polypeptide(L)'
;SRRVQLGGAGWSPAMDPPFLAAHGRYLAPEIRAAGAEAVAQWGPAQDAWAWALIVLELGLGRKACETDPLCEAKDLRDPKLQLLVSQGLAASPSDRPRLQLVLSLLSQHRTPGRPTVTLDPNHLISH
;
A
#
# COMPACT_ATOMS: atom_id res chain seq x y z
N SER A 1 2.24 9.47 21.54
CA SER A 1 2.11 8.53 20.40
C SER A 1 0.92 8.95 19.56
N ARG A 2 1.07 9.18 18.25
CA ARG A 2 -0.09 9.42 17.38
C ARG A 2 -0.59 8.05 16.91
N ARG A 3 -1.84 7.72 17.23
CA ARG A 3 -2.50 6.49 16.76
C ARG A 3 -3.03 6.78 15.35
N VAL A 4 -2.68 5.94 14.38
CA VAL A 4 -3.31 5.92 13.05
C VAL A 4 -4.30 4.77 13.08
N GLN A 5 -5.57 5.06 12.78
CA GLN A 5 -6.63 4.08 12.67
C GLN A 5 -6.99 3.93 11.20
N LEU A 6 -7.03 2.70 10.72
CA LEU A 6 -7.57 2.40 9.38
C LEU A 6 -9.10 2.48 9.47
N GLY A 7 -9.72 3.18 8.53
CA GLY A 7 -11.17 3.26 8.36
C GLY A 7 -11.56 2.81 6.96
N GLY A 8 -12.86 2.56 6.73
CA GLY A 8 -13.37 2.11 5.43
C GLY A 8 -13.27 0.60 5.20
N ALA A 9 -13.45 -0.22 6.24
CA ALA A 9 -13.55 -1.67 6.12
C ALA A 9 -14.91 -2.03 5.49
N GLY A 10 -14.93 -2.07 4.16
CA GLY A 10 -16.10 -2.38 3.35
C GLY A 10 -15.77 -2.14 1.89
N TRP A 11 -15.56 -3.22 1.14
CA TRP A 11 -15.39 -3.12 -0.31
C TRP A 11 -16.78 -2.95 -0.94
N SER A 12 -17.01 -1.84 -1.64
CA SER A 12 -18.14 -1.79 -2.56
C SER A 12 -17.85 -2.77 -3.70
N PRO A 13 -18.70 -3.78 -3.96
CA PRO A 13 -18.53 -4.67 -5.10
C PRO A 13 -18.63 -3.92 -6.43
N ALA A 14 -19.18 -2.70 -6.42
CA ALA A 14 -19.14 -1.80 -7.54
C ALA A 14 -17.98 -0.82 -7.37
N MET A 15 -16.94 -0.97 -8.21
CA MET A 15 -16.05 0.15 -8.56
C MET A 15 -16.86 1.15 -9.40
N ASP A 16 -17.82 1.81 -8.77
CA ASP A 16 -18.63 2.82 -9.43
C ASP A 16 -17.77 4.01 -9.86
N PRO A 17 -18.21 4.81 -10.85
CA PRO A 17 -17.42 5.93 -11.34
C PRO A 17 -16.98 6.92 -10.24
N PRO A 18 -17.78 7.21 -9.19
CA PRO A 18 -17.33 8.00 -8.05
C PRO A 18 -16.16 7.38 -7.26
N PHE A 19 -16.20 6.07 -6.98
CA PHE A 19 -15.11 5.37 -6.31
C PHE A 19 -13.83 5.40 -7.15
N LEU A 20 -13.95 5.12 -8.45
CA LEU A 20 -12.81 5.17 -9.38
C LEU A 20 -12.22 6.58 -9.47
N ALA A 21 -13.05 7.63 -9.48
CA ALA A 21 -12.58 9.00 -9.48
C ALA A 21 -11.85 9.38 -8.16
N ALA A 22 -12.34 8.89 -7.02
CA ALA A 22 -11.77 9.21 -5.70
C ALA A 22 -10.50 8.38 -5.35
N HIS A 23 -10.45 7.11 -5.77
CA HIS A 23 -9.45 6.14 -5.30
C HIS A 23 -8.65 5.48 -6.41
N GLY A 24 -8.99 5.74 -7.68
CA GLY A 24 -8.35 5.14 -8.85
C GLY A 24 -6.83 5.30 -8.88
N ARG A 25 -6.30 6.37 -8.27
CA ARG A 25 -4.85 6.61 -8.15
C ARG A 25 -4.10 5.52 -7.36
N TYR A 26 -4.78 4.85 -6.42
CA TYR A 26 -4.20 3.82 -5.56
C TYR A 26 -4.44 2.39 -6.05
N LEU A 27 -5.21 2.22 -7.12
CA LEU A 27 -5.45 0.92 -7.71
C LEU A 27 -4.17 0.38 -8.37
N ALA A 28 -3.92 -0.91 -8.13
CA ALA A 28 -2.86 -1.63 -8.83
C ALA A 28 -3.16 -1.71 -10.34
N PRO A 29 -2.13 -1.84 -11.21
CA PRO A 29 -2.30 -1.83 -12.66
C PRO A 29 -3.30 -2.88 -13.17
N GLU A 30 -3.27 -4.07 -12.59
CA GLU A 30 -4.17 -5.17 -12.95
C GLU A 30 -5.64 -4.88 -12.59
N ILE A 31 -5.89 -4.19 -11.47
CA ILE A 31 -7.24 -3.78 -11.07
C ILE A 31 -7.76 -2.67 -11.99
N ARG A 32 -6.89 -1.74 -12.38
CA ARG A 32 -7.23 -0.69 -13.37
C ARG A 32 -7.56 -1.28 -14.73
N ALA A 33 -6.79 -2.28 -15.18
CA ALA A 33 -7.00 -2.92 -16.47
C ALA A 33 -8.27 -3.76 -16.52
N ALA A 34 -8.59 -4.48 -15.44
CA ALA A 34 -9.77 -5.34 -15.35
C ALA A 34 -11.08 -4.58 -15.05
N GLY A 35 -11.01 -3.36 -14.51
CA GLY A 35 -12.19 -2.54 -14.25
C GLY A 35 -13.16 -3.18 -13.25
N ALA A 36 -14.46 -2.92 -13.38
CA ALA A 36 -15.48 -3.37 -12.42
C ALA A 36 -15.55 -4.91 -12.22
N GLU A 37 -14.98 -5.71 -13.13
CA GLU A 37 -14.93 -7.17 -13.03
C GLU A 37 -13.77 -7.68 -12.16
N ALA A 38 -12.89 -6.79 -11.69
CA ALA A 38 -11.67 -7.14 -10.95
C ALA A 38 -11.92 -7.62 -9.51
N VAL A 39 -13.16 -7.81 -9.05
CA VAL A 39 -13.48 -8.18 -7.66
C VAL A 39 -12.75 -9.48 -7.24
N ALA A 40 -12.54 -10.41 -8.16
CA ALA A 40 -11.78 -11.66 -7.90
C ALA A 40 -10.25 -11.48 -7.83
N GLN A 41 -9.73 -10.32 -8.25
CA GLN A 41 -8.30 -10.01 -8.30
C GLN A 41 -7.82 -9.20 -7.10
N TRP A 42 -8.73 -8.79 -6.20
CA TRP A 42 -8.35 -8.13 -4.95
C TRP A 42 -7.69 -9.11 -4.00
N GLY A 43 -6.66 -8.64 -3.32
CA GLY A 43 -5.94 -9.45 -2.35
C GLY A 43 -4.72 -8.73 -1.80
N PRO A 44 -3.91 -9.46 -1.02
CA PRO A 44 -2.76 -8.88 -0.32
C PRO A 44 -1.74 -8.18 -1.22
N ALA A 45 -1.66 -8.57 -2.51
CA ALA A 45 -0.75 -7.96 -3.47
C ALA A 45 -1.21 -6.56 -3.91
N GLN A 46 -2.52 -6.30 -3.95
CA GLN A 46 -3.08 -4.98 -4.27
C GLN A 46 -2.94 -4.04 -3.07
N ASP A 47 -3.11 -4.57 -1.85
CA ASP A 47 -2.84 -3.83 -0.62
C ASP A 47 -1.35 -3.44 -0.54
N ALA A 48 -0.44 -4.33 -0.95
CA ALA A 48 0.99 -4.04 -1.01
C ALA A 48 1.32 -2.90 -1.99
N TRP A 49 0.64 -2.85 -3.14
CA TRP A 49 0.76 -1.74 -4.09
C TRP A 49 0.28 -0.42 -3.49
N ALA A 50 -0.94 -0.41 -2.93
CA ALA A 50 -1.53 0.78 -2.33
C ALA A 50 -0.67 1.30 -1.16
N TRP A 51 -0.16 0.39 -0.33
CA TRP A 51 0.79 0.71 0.73
C TRP A 51 2.06 1.38 0.19
N ALA A 52 2.67 0.81 -0.85
CA ALA A 52 3.91 1.35 -1.42
C ALA A 52 3.71 2.75 -1.99
N LEU A 53 2.58 3.00 -2.65
CA LEU A 53 2.18 4.34 -3.10
C LEU A 53 2.05 5.32 -1.93
N ILE A 54 1.39 4.93 -0.84
CA ILE A 54 1.24 5.79 0.35
C ILE A 54 2.61 6.11 0.94
N VAL A 55 3.50 5.13 1.07
CA VAL A 55 4.86 5.35 1.61
C VAL A 55 5.69 6.24 0.69
N LEU A 56 5.59 6.05 -0.64
CA LEU A 56 6.23 6.91 -1.61
C LEU A 56 5.74 8.36 -1.46
N GLU A 57 4.43 8.60 -1.44
CA GLU A 57 3.85 9.93 -1.29
C GLU A 57 4.25 10.62 0.03
N LEU A 58 4.29 9.85 1.12
CA LEU A 58 4.76 10.35 2.41
C LEU A 58 6.25 10.72 2.39
N GLY A 59 7.07 9.91 1.72
CA GLY A 59 8.51 10.14 1.61
C GLY A 59 8.86 11.31 0.68
N LEU A 60 8.08 11.51 -0.39
CA LEU A 60 8.24 12.63 -1.33
C LEU A 60 7.62 13.93 -0.79
N GLY A 61 6.64 13.85 0.11
CA GLY A 61 5.86 15.00 0.58
C GLY A 61 4.91 15.55 -0.49
N ARG A 62 4.64 14.79 -1.56
CA ARG A 62 3.75 15.13 -2.67
C ARG A 62 3.12 13.87 -3.25
N LYS A 63 2.13 14.05 -4.12
CA LYS A 63 1.55 12.98 -4.91
C LYS A 63 2.59 12.38 -5.86
N ALA A 64 2.61 11.05 -5.94
CA ALA A 64 3.41 10.31 -6.91
C ALA A 64 2.77 10.41 -8.30
N CYS A 65 3.61 10.24 -9.33
CA CYS A 65 3.22 10.15 -10.72
C CYS A 65 2.22 9.00 -10.94
N GLU A 66 1.16 9.25 -11.70
CA GLU A 66 0.08 8.26 -11.88
C GLU A 66 0.41 7.15 -12.87
N THR A 67 1.30 7.44 -13.83
CA THR A 67 1.68 6.54 -14.92
C THR A 67 2.83 5.61 -14.55
N ASP A 68 3.85 6.13 -13.87
CA ASP A 68 5.02 5.37 -13.42
C ASP A 68 5.52 5.88 -12.06
N PRO A 69 4.88 5.47 -10.95
CA PRO A 69 5.34 5.82 -9.60
C PRO A 69 6.67 5.14 -9.23
N LEU A 70 7.05 4.04 -9.91
CA LEU A 70 8.26 3.30 -9.58
C LEU A 70 9.52 4.13 -9.90
N CYS A 71 9.49 4.93 -10.97
CA CYS A 71 10.63 5.78 -11.34
C CYS A 71 11.00 6.82 -10.27
N GLU A 72 10.06 7.20 -9.40
CA GLU A 72 10.25 8.16 -8.30
C GLU A 72 10.72 7.50 -7.00
N ALA A 73 10.72 6.16 -6.92
CA ALA A 73 11.16 5.45 -5.71
C ALA A 73 12.61 5.81 -5.33
N LYS A 74 13.47 6.06 -6.32
CA LYS A 74 14.88 6.49 -6.15
C LYS A 74 15.03 7.85 -5.45
N ASP A 75 13.98 8.68 -5.44
CA ASP A 75 14.00 10.02 -4.85
C ASP A 75 13.75 9.96 -3.32
N LEU A 76 13.40 8.78 -2.78
CA LEU A 76 13.31 8.57 -1.34
C LEU A 76 14.69 8.65 -0.70
N ARG A 77 14.80 9.28 0.47
CA ARG A 77 16.10 9.47 1.16
C ARG A 77 16.67 8.18 1.75
N ASP A 78 15.82 7.23 2.14
CA ASP A 78 16.23 5.98 2.79
C ASP A 78 16.32 4.85 1.75
N PRO A 79 17.52 4.30 1.47
CA PRO A 79 17.70 3.21 0.50
C PRO A 79 16.88 1.96 0.80
N LYS A 80 16.54 1.71 2.06
CA LYS A 80 15.68 0.57 2.43
C LYS A 80 14.23 0.85 2.07
N LEU A 81 13.76 2.08 2.27
CA LEU A 81 12.45 2.49 1.80
C LEU A 81 12.39 2.49 0.27
N GLN A 82 13.46 2.91 -0.41
CA GLN A 82 13.56 2.78 -1.88
C GLN A 82 13.31 1.32 -2.31
N LEU A 83 14.00 0.37 -1.68
CA LEU A 83 13.87 -1.06 -1.99
C LEU A 83 12.45 -1.58 -1.70
N LEU A 84 11.92 -1.32 -0.51
CA LEU A 84 10.60 -1.82 -0.10
C LEU A 84 9.48 -1.24 -0.96
N VAL A 85 9.55 0.06 -1.28
CA VAL A 85 8.59 0.72 -2.18
C VAL A 85 8.71 0.14 -3.58
N SER A 86 9.94 -0.07 -4.08
CA SER A 86 10.14 -0.67 -5.42
C SER A 86 9.56 -2.08 -5.52
N GLN A 87 9.70 -2.89 -4.47
CA GLN A 87 9.10 -4.22 -4.41
C GLN A 87 7.57 -4.17 -4.34
N GLY A 88 7.00 -3.25 -3.57
CA GLY A 88 5.54 -3.07 -3.49
C GLY A 88 4.93 -2.53 -4.79
N LEU A 89 5.67 -1.73 -5.55
CA LEU A 89 5.29 -1.22 -6.87
C LEU A 89 5.68 -2.16 -8.03
N ALA A 90 5.99 -3.43 -7.75
CA ALA A 90 6.28 -4.40 -8.79
C ALA A 90 5.06 -4.58 -9.72
N ALA A 91 5.32 -4.64 -11.03
CA ALA A 91 4.26 -4.80 -12.04
C ALA A 91 3.49 -6.11 -11.85
N SER A 92 4.20 -7.22 -11.62
CA SER A 92 3.57 -8.50 -11.33
C SER A 92 3.10 -8.57 -9.87
N PRO A 93 1.84 -8.96 -9.59
CA PRO A 93 1.35 -9.16 -8.23
C PRO A 93 2.14 -10.20 -7.43
N SER A 94 2.72 -11.21 -8.12
CA SER A 94 3.52 -12.27 -7.49
C SER A 94 4.82 -11.77 -6.85
N ASP A 95 5.32 -10.65 -7.35
CA ASP A 95 6.63 -10.11 -6.97
C ASP A 95 6.51 -9.12 -5.79
N ARG A 96 5.28 -8.77 -5.44
CA ARG A 96 4.99 -7.84 -4.34
C ARG A 96 5.11 -8.56 -2.99
N PRO A 97 5.70 -7.91 -1.98
CA PRO A 97 5.87 -8.52 -0.67
C PRO A 97 4.52 -8.62 0.04
N ARG A 98 4.35 -9.67 0.84
CA ARG A 98 3.25 -9.71 1.81
C ARG A 98 3.47 -8.61 2.84
N LEU A 99 2.41 -7.86 3.19
CA LEU A 99 2.50 -6.78 4.18
C LEU A 99 3.07 -7.23 5.54
N GLN A 100 2.84 -8.49 5.95
CA GLN A 100 3.46 -9.05 7.15
C GLN A 100 5.00 -9.03 7.09
N LEU A 101 5.59 -9.36 5.93
CA LEU A 101 7.03 -9.32 5.72
C LEU A 101 7.56 -7.89 5.78
N VAL A 102 6.83 -6.95 5.17
CA VAL A 102 7.15 -5.51 5.23
C VAL A 102 7.15 -5.01 6.67
N LEU A 103 6.13 -5.36 7.46
CA LEU A 103 6.03 -4.99 8.88
C LEU A 103 7.18 -5.59 9.71
N SER A 104 7.56 -6.84 9.44
CA SER A 104 8.73 -7.46 10.09
C SER A 104 10.02 -6.69 9.79
N LEU A 105 10.28 -6.34 8.54
CA LEU A 105 11.47 -5.58 8.14
C LEU A 105 11.50 -4.16 8.74
N LEU A 106 10.34 -3.49 8.81
CA LEU A 106 10.23 -2.18 9.46
C LEU A 106 10.41 -2.27 10.98
N SER A 107 9.97 -3.36 11.61
CA SER A 107 10.11 -3.56 13.06
C SER A 107 11.55 -3.81 13.50
N GLN A 108 12.36 -4.47 12.67
CA GLN A 108 13.78 -4.76 12.91
C GLN A 108 14.67 -3.51 12.90
N HIS A 109 14.15 -2.39 12.39
CA HIS A 109 14.89 -1.13 12.28
C HIS A 109 14.35 -0.03 13.21
N ARG A 110 13.60 -0.42 14.25
CA ARG A 110 13.19 0.51 15.29
C ARG A 110 14.40 1.08 16.03
N THR A 111 14.44 2.41 16.10
CA THR A 111 15.19 3.11 17.13
C THR A 111 14.57 2.77 18.49
N PRO A 112 15.35 2.33 19.50
CA PRO A 112 14.83 2.09 20.84
C PRO A 112 14.13 3.36 21.35
N GLY A 113 12.89 3.25 21.83
CA GLY A 113 12.15 4.35 22.47
C GLY A 113 11.01 5.01 21.66
N ARG A 114 10.76 4.61 20.40
CA ARG A 114 9.58 5.08 19.64
C ARG A 114 8.34 4.22 19.92
N PRO A 115 7.13 4.81 20.06
CA PRO A 115 5.95 4.09 20.51
C PRO A 115 5.51 3.00 19.55
N THR A 116 5.11 1.89 20.15
CA THR A 116 4.67 0.66 19.50
C THR A 116 3.33 0.85 18.80
N VAL A 117 3.24 0.51 17.52
CA VAL A 117 1.98 0.07 16.91
C VAL A 117 1.80 -1.38 17.35
N THR A 118 0.93 -1.60 18.31
CA THR A 118 0.43 -2.95 18.63
C THR A 118 -0.69 -3.21 17.66
N LEU A 119 -0.44 -4.03 16.65
CA LEU A 119 -1.51 -4.62 15.86
C LEU A 119 -2.13 -5.71 16.72
N ASP A 120 -3.37 -5.51 17.15
CA ASP A 120 -4.14 -6.56 17.80
C ASP A 120 -4.54 -7.58 16.72
N PRO A 121 -4.03 -8.82 16.76
CA PRO A 121 -4.37 -9.84 15.78
C PRO A 121 -5.87 -10.19 15.78
N ASN A 122 -6.61 -9.90 16.87
CA ASN A 122 -8.05 -10.13 16.93
C ASN A 122 -8.87 -9.08 16.16
N HIS A 123 -8.27 -7.96 15.75
CA HIS A 123 -8.93 -6.92 14.95
C HIS A 123 -8.68 -7.05 13.44
N LEU A 124 -7.91 -8.06 13.00
CA LEU A 124 -7.71 -8.37 11.57
C LEU A 124 -8.71 -9.42 11.04
N ILE A 125 -9.53 -10.00 11.92
CA ILE A 125 -10.56 -10.99 11.57
C ILE A 125 -11.80 -10.66 12.39
N SER A 126 -12.50 -9.58 12.02
CA SER A 126 -13.93 -9.45 12.31
C SER A 126 -14.50 -8.32 11.45
N HIS A 127 -15.44 -8.72 10.61
CA HIS A 127 -16.32 -7.94 9.72
C HIS A 127 -15.77 -7.66 8.32
#